data_AF-A0A5M4BA67-F1
#
_entry.id   AF-A0A5M4BA67-F1
#
_cell.length_a   1.000
_cell.length_b   1.000
_cell.length_c   1.000
_cell.angle_alpha   90.00
_cell.angle_beta   90.00
_cell.angle_gamma   90.00
#
_symmetry.space_group_name_H-M   'P 1'
#
loop_
_entity.id
_entity.type
_entity.pdbx_description
1 polymer ?
#
loop_
_entity_poly.entity_id
_entity_poly.type
_entity_poly.pdbx_seq_one_letter_code
_entity_poly.pdbx_strand_id
1 'polypeptide(L)'
;MKPLEQEAQEIFEVHPTLKKIYITSDGIGYEREHDANQHAKTLEDKKVTKFERFVQEPSNKDKNPSNKEQETDDNGGQTKDEGNDELNEGDVNKEPSGKDENPSNKGQEPSNKDKNKKK
;
A
#
# COMPACT_ATOMS: atom_id res chain seq x y z
N MET A 1 -18.33 -11.96 8.70
CA MET A 1 -16.99 -11.35 8.83
C MET A 1 -16.43 -11.71 10.19
N LYS A 2 -15.15 -12.07 10.25
CA LYS A 2 -14.47 -12.26 11.55
C LYS A 2 -14.31 -10.89 12.24
N PRO A 3 -14.34 -10.82 13.57
CA PRO A 3 -13.98 -9.60 14.30
C PRO A 3 -12.51 -9.22 14.07
N LEU A 4 -12.21 -7.93 13.93
CA LEU A 4 -10.82 -7.44 13.71
C LEU A 4 -9.87 -7.84 14.85
N GLU A 5 -10.40 -7.95 16.08
CA GLU A 5 -9.64 -8.40 17.24
C GLU A 5 -9.19 -9.86 17.13
N GLN A 6 -10.02 -10.72 16.54
CA GLN A 6 -9.66 -12.12 16.31
C GLN A 6 -8.55 -12.22 15.25
N GLU A 7 -8.64 -11.41 14.19
CA GLU A 7 -7.60 -11.34 13.16
C GLU A 7 -6.26 -10.86 13.74
N ALA A 8 -6.29 -9.85 14.63
CA ALA A 8 -5.10 -9.40 15.34
C ALA A 8 -4.47 -10.51 16.18
N GLN A 9 -5.28 -11.30 16.89
CA GLN A 9 -4.81 -12.44 17.68
C GLN A 9 -4.14 -13.50 16.81
N GLU A 10 -4.78 -13.91 15.70
CA GLU A 10 -4.22 -14.87 14.74
C GLU A 10 -2.85 -14.38 14.21
N ILE A 11 -2.73 -13.10 13.86
CA ILE A 11 -1.46 -12.50 13.40
C ILE A 11 -0.40 -12.53 14.50
N PHE A 12 -0.75 -12.20 15.75
CA PHE A 12 0.18 -12.25 16.87
C PHE A 12 0.64 -13.69 17.19
N GLU A 13 -0.23 -14.69 17.02
CA GLU A 13 0.13 -16.11 17.20
C GLU A 13 1.16 -16.57 16.17
N VAL A 14 0.96 -16.20 14.90
CA VAL A 14 1.89 -16.52 13.81
C VAL A 14 3.20 -15.72 13.92
N HIS A 15 3.12 -14.48 14.39
CA HIS A 15 4.26 -13.58 14.52
C HIS A 15 4.50 -13.17 15.98
N PRO A 16 5.09 -14.06 16.80
CA PRO A 16 5.22 -13.85 18.24
C PRO A 16 6.19 -12.72 18.62
N THR A 17 6.94 -12.15 17.68
CA THR A 17 7.82 -11.01 17.93
C THR A 17 7.12 -9.66 17.72
N LEU A 18 5.95 -9.64 17.08
CA LEU A 18 5.21 -8.41 16.84
C LEU A 18 4.64 -7.87 18.16
N LYS A 19 4.97 -6.62 18.45
CA LYS A 19 4.41 -5.87 19.59
C LYS A 19 3.12 -5.14 19.22
N LYS A 20 2.94 -4.82 17.94
CA LYS A 20 1.79 -4.09 17.42
C LYS A 20 1.48 -4.49 15.99
N ILE A 21 0.22 -4.31 15.59
CA ILE A 21 -0.28 -4.52 14.23
C ILE A 21 -1.36 -3.48 13.92
N TYR A 22 -1.47 -3.07 12.67
CA TYR A 22 -2.47 -2.13 12.15
C TYR A 22 -3.37 -2.88 11.17
N ILE A 23 -4.67 -2.95 11.44
CA ILE A 23 -5.63 -3.72 10.63
C ILE A 23 -6.64 -2.78 9.99
N THR A 24 -6.83 -2.90 8.68
CA THR A 24 -7.82 -2.14 7.90
C THR A 24 -9.23 -2.73 8.01
N SER A 25 -10.27 -2.00 7.59
CA SER A 25 -11.67 -2.47 7.72
C SER A 25 -12.01 -3.73 6.93
N ASP A 26 -11.20 -4.07 5.93
CA ASP A 26 -11.28 -5.31 5.15
C ASP A 26 -10.59 -6.52 5.82
N GLY A 27 -9.95 -6.31 6.99
CA GLY A 27 -9.29 -7.35 7.77
C GLY A 27 -7.82 -7.58 7.43
N ILE A 28 -7.18 -6.75 6.60
CA ILE A 28 -5.77 -6.92 6.27
C ILE A 28 -4.88 -6.26 7.34
N GLY A 29 -3.91 -7.02 7.87
CA GLY A 29 -2.96 -6.57 8.88
C GLY A 29 -1.60 -6.12 8.32
N TYR A 30 -1.08 -5.03 8.86
CA TYR A 30 0.21 -4.43 8.49
C TYR A 30 1.05 -4.12 9.74
N GLU A 31 2.36 -4.35 9.67
CA GLU A 31 3.29 -4.01 10.74
C GLU A 31 3.51 -2.48 10.86
N ARG A 32 3.47 -1.79 9.71
CA ARG A 32 3.68 -0.34 9.61
C ARG A 32 2.36 0.38 9.36
N GLU A 33 2.15 1.44 10.14
CA GLU A 33 0.98 2.31 10.02
C GLU A 33 0.85 2.98 8.66
N HIS A 34 1.98 3.36 8.07
CA HIS A 34 2.00 3.98 6.74
C HIS A 34 1.35 3.06 5.69
N ASP A 35 1.72 1.77 5.70
CA ASP A 35 1.21 0.80 4.71
C ASP A 35 -0.29 0.58 4.89
N ALA A 36 -0.74 0.43 6.14
CA ALA A 36 -2.18 0.33 6.46
C ALA A 36 -2.97 1.56 5.99
N ASN A 37 -2.43 2.76 6.22
CA ASN A 37 -3.07 4.01 5.80
C ASN A 37 -3.14 4.16 4.28
N GLN A 38 -2.12 3.71 3.54
CA GLN A 38 -2.16 3.74 2.08
C GLN A 38 -3.21 2.77 1.54
N HIS A 39 -3.34 1.59 2.15
CA HIS A 39 -4.37 0.63 1.77
C HIS A 39 -5.77 1.13 2.12
N ALA A 40 -5.96 1.67 3.33
CA ALA A 40 -7.23 2.20 3.79
C ALA A 40 -7.82 3.26 2.85
N LYS A 41 -6.99 4.10 2.21
CA LYS A 41 -7.45 5.10 1.24
C LYS A 41 -8.21 4.53 0.06
N THR A 42 -7.95 3.25 -0.28
CA THR A 42 -8.64 2.54 -1.37
C THR A 42 -9.97 1.93 -0.93
N LEU A 43 -10.22 1.84 0.38
CA LEU A 43 -11.46 1.34 0.97
C LEU A 43 -12.48 2.47 1.13
N GLU A 44 -13.76 2.12 1.17
CA GLU A 44 -14.84 3.10 1.36
C GLU A 44 -14.78 3.73 2.77
N ASP A 45 -14.56 2.92 3.80
CA ASP A 45 -14.53 3.39 5.20
C ASP A 45 -13.26 4.14 5.58
N LYS A 46 -12.15 3.85 4.88
CA LYS A 46 -10.80 4.41 5.16
C LYS A 46 -10.35 4.24 6.61
N LYS A 47 -10.79 3.18 7.27
CA LYS A 47 -10.49 2.91 8.69
C LYS A 47 -9.28 2.01 8.86
N VAL A 48 -8.47 2.35 9.86
CA VAL A 48 -7.36 1.54 10.38
C VAL A 48 -7.52 1.42 11.89
N THR A 49 -7.41 0.21 12.41
CA THR A 49 -7.46 -0.09 13.85
C THR A 49 -6.10 -0.61 14.29
N LYS A 50 -5.55 -0.04 15.35
CA LYS A 50 -4.26 -0.45 15.91
C LYS A 50 -4.49 -1.41 17.07
N PHE A 51 -3.80 -2.54 17.05
CA PHE A 51 -3.76 -3.50 18.15
C PHE A 51 -2.33 -3.61 18.67
N GLU A 52 -2.17 -3.61 20.00
CA GLU A 52 -0.89 -3.83 20.65
C GLU A 52 -0.97 -5.07 21.53
N ARG A 53 0.08 -5.90 21.48
CA ARG A 53 0.22 -7.02 22.41
C ARG A 53 0.60 -6.44 23.77
N PHE A 54 -0.24 -6.66 24.78
CA PHE A 54 0.12 -6.42 26.16
C PHE A 54 1.20 -7.42 26.58
N VAL A 55 2.47 -7.05 26.37
CA VAL A 55 3.59 -7.67 27.05
C VAL A 55 3.69 -6.97 28.41
N GLN A 56 3.50 -7.68 29.51
CA GLN A 56 3.85 -7.16 30.84
C GLN A 56 5.37 -6.95 30.88
N GLU A 57 5.85 -5.80 30.39
CA GLU A 57 7.17 -5.30 30.75
C GLU A 57 7.04 -4.63 32.14
N PRO A 58 8.01 -4.83 33.06
CA PRO A 58 7.96 -4.22 34.38
C PRO A 58 7.96 -2.70 34.23
N SER A 59 6.87 -2.11 34.72
CA SER A 59 6.51 -0.70 34.66
C SER A 59 7.67 0.26 34.91
N ASN A 60 7.99 1.08 33.91
CA ASN A 60 8.49 2.42 34.12
C ASN A 60 7.61 3.39 33.30
N LYS A 61 6.70 4.01 34.04
CA LYS A 61 5.96 5.27 33.84
C LYS A 61 5.96 5.97 32.47
N ASP A 62 4.74 6.40 32.14
CA ASP A 62 4.34 7.55 31.31
C ASP A 62 4.39 7.36 29.79
N LYS A 63 3.25 6.92 29.23
CA LYS A 63 2.62 7.52 28.04
C LYS A 63 1.15 7.05 27.90
N ASN A 64 0.28 7.91 28.43
CA ASN A 64 -1.02 8.33 27.91
C ASN A 64 -1.93 7.27 27.23
N PRO A 65 -3.09 6.91 27.82
CA PRO A 65 -4.09 6.12 27.13
C PRO A 65 -4.86 7.02 26.17
N SER A 66 -4.44 7.09 24.90
CA SER A 66 -5.32 7.62 23.85
C SER A 66 -6.31 6.53 23.46
N ASN A 67 -7.32 6.37 24.31
CA ASN A 67 -8.61 5.82 23.92
C ASN A 67 -9.61 6.97 24.09
N LYS A 68 -10.30 7.32 22.99
CA LYS A 68 -11.21 8.45 22.73
C LYS A 68 -10.63 9.39 21.69
N GLU A 69 -11.35 9.87 20.69
CA GLU A 69 -12.74 9.71 20.31
C GLU A 69 -12.80 10.11 18.82
N GLN A 70 -13.71 9.47 18.12
CA GLN A 70 -14.24 9.85 16.83
C GLN A 70 -14.54 11.37 16.79
N GLU A 71 -13.85 12.14 15.94
CA GLU A 71 -14.36 13.41 15.43
C GLU A 71 -14.55 13.31 13.93
N THR A 72 -15.82 13.36 13.56
CA THR A 72 -16.37 13.60 12.25
C THR A 72 -16.17 15.07 11.90
N ASP A 73 -15.38 15.36 10.87
CA ASP A 73 -15.53 16.62 10.13
C ASP A 73 -16.17 16.31 8.79
N ASP A 74 -17.49 16.24 8.85
CA ASP A 74 -18.37 16.59 7.75
C ASP A 74 -18.19 18.09 7.48
N ASN A 75 -17.51 18.44 6.40
CA ASN A 75 -17.71 19.73 5.76
C ASN A 75 -17.40 19.65 4.26
N GLY A 76 -18.48 19.47 3.51
CA GLY A 76 -18.76 20.39 2.40
C GLY A 76 -18.16 20.01 1.06
N GLY A 77 -18.85 19.15 0.32
CA GLY A 77 -18.83 19.24 -1.11
C GLY A 77 -19.40 20.59 -1.60
N GLN A 78 -18.84 21.11 -2.69
CA GLN A 78 -19.53 21.85 -3.77
C GLN A 78 -18.49 22.04 -4.90
N THR A 79 -18.67 21.36 -6.04
CA THR A 79 -19.07 21.94 -7.34
C THR A 79 -18.09 23.03 -7.83
N LYS A 80 -17.56 23.02 -9.06
CA LYS A 80 -18.26 22.99 -10.34
C LYS A 80 -17.31 22.64 -11.49
N ASP A 81 -17.86 21.90 -12.44
CA ASP A 81 -17.53 21.95 -13.87
C ASP A 81 -17.76 23.39 -14.40
N GLU A 82 -16.81 23.93 -15.17
CA GLU A 82 -16.96 24.93 -16.24
C GLU A 82 -15.59 25.59 -16.53
N GLY A 83 -15.11 25.43 -17.76
CA GLY A 83 -13.77 25.86 -18.19
C GLY A 83 -13.64 27.34 -18.54
N ASN A 84 -12.43 27.74 -18.93
CA ASN A 84 -12.21 28.43 -20.20
C ASN A 84 -10.72 28.48 -20.53
N ASP A 85 -10.45 28.40 -21.82
CA ASP A 85 -9.19 28.60 -22.53
C ASP A 85 -8.37 29.81 -22.06
N GLU A 86 -7.06 29.64 -21.93
CA GLU A 86 -6.14 30.70 -22.34
C GLU A 86 -4.96 30.10 -23.11
N LEU A 87 -5.02 30.39 -24.41
CA LEU A 87 -4.03 30.13 -25.44
C LEU A 87 -2.67 30.69 -25.03
N ASN A 88 -1.62 29.87 -25.13
CA ASN A 88 -0.30 30.42 -25.39
C ASN A 88 0.27 29.74 -26.63
N GLU A 89 0.18 30.48 -27.73
CA GLU A 89 0.77 30.14 -29.02
C GLU A 89 2.30 30.12 -28.89
N GLY A 90 2.86 28.92 -28.98
CA GLY A 90 4.28 28.67 -29.14
C GLY A 90 4.51 27.83 -30.39
N ASP A 91 4.12 28.36 -31.55
CA ASP A 91 4.48 27.78 -32.85
C ASP A 91 5.99 27.98 -33.09
N VAL A 92 6.76 26.91 -32.95
CA VAL A 92 7.97 26.74 -33.76
C VAL A 92 7.96 25.33 -34.33
N ASN A 93 7.35 25.25 -35.50
CA ASN A 93 7.58 24.28 -36.55
C ASN A 93 9.03 23.72 -36.59
N LYS A 94 9.18 22.40 -36.41
CA LYS A 94 10.03 21.62 -37.31
C LYS A 94 9.52 20.18 -37.46
N GLU A 95 9.26 19.89 -38.71
CA GLU A 95 8.56 18.76 -39.32
C GLU A 95 9.29 17.39 -39.28
N PRO A 96 8.64 16.32 -39.78
CA PRO A 96 8.71 14.97 -39.24
C PRO A 96 9.57 14.01 -40.07
N SER A 97 9.90 12.86 -39.48
CA SER A 97 10.26 11.63 -40.17
C SER A 97 10.16 10.52 -39.14
N GLY A 98 9.18 9.63 -39.23
CA GLY A 98 9.30 8.44 -40.08
C GLY A 98 10.03 7.36 -39.26
N LYS A 99 9.29 6.51 -38.56
CA LYS A 99 8.75 5.22 -39.02
C LYS A 99 9.63 4.05 -38.55
N ASP A 100 8.95 2.97 -38.22
CA ASP A 100 9.44 1.59 -38.15
C ASP A 100 10.28 1.24 -36.92
N GLU A 101 10.20 0.07 -36.31
CA GLU A 101 9.23 -1.01 -36.20
C GLU A 101 9.90 -1.96 -35.20
N ASN A 102 9.07 -2.70 -34.46
CA ASN A 102 9.36 -4.01 -33.88
C ASN A 102 10.06 -4.10 -32.49
N PRO A 103 9.51 -4.95 -31.59
CA PRO A 103 10.07 -5.25 -30.27
C PRO A 103 11.14 -6.35 -30.39
N SER A 104 12.33 -6.08 -29.86
CA SER A 104 13.36 -7.11 -29.78
C SER A 104 13.09 -8.04 -28.60
N ASN A 105 12.35 -9.11 -28.89
CA ASN A 105 12.41 -10.35 -28.15
C ASN A 105 13.82 -10.94 -28.35
N LYS A 106 14.60 -11.09 -27.26
CA LYS A 106 15.86 -11.85 -27.29
C LYS A 106 15.89 -12.81 -26.11
N GLY A 107 15.21 -13.94 -26.28
CA GLY A 107 15.64 -15.19 -25.68
C GLY A 107 16.83 -15.75 -26.47
N GLN A 108 17.79 -16.33 -25.75
CA GLN A 108 18.80 -17.34 -26.13
C GLN A 108 19.83 -17.36 -24.98
N GLU A 109 20.20 -18.44 -24.28
CA GLU A 109 19.89 -19.88 -24.30
C GLU A 109 20.27 -20.48 -22.93
N PRO A 110 19.71 -21.64 -22.55
CA PRO A 110 20.26 -22.50 -21.52
C PRO A 110 21.51 -23.24 -22.02
N SER A 111 22.64 -23.12 -21.31
CA SER A 111 23.81 -23.97 -21.54
C SER A 111 23.55 -25.40 -21.05
N ASN A 112 22.95 -26.22 -21.92
CA ASN A 112 23.12 -27.68 -21.89
C ASN A 112 24.40 -28.03 -22.64
N LYS A 113 25.49 -28.26 -21.90
CA LYS A 113 26.68 -28.92 -22.46
C LYS A 113 26.50 -30.43 -22.34
N ASP A 114 25.98 -30.98 -23.42
CA ASP A 114 25.80 -32.40 -23.67
C ASP A 114 27.14 -33.04 -24.13
N LYS A 115 27.26 -34.35 -23.87
CA LYS A 115 28.10 -35.37 -24.53
C LYS A 115 29.58 -35.59 -24.14
N ASN A 116 29.76 -36.63 -23.31
CA ASN A 116 30.27 -37.95 -23.72
C ASN A 116 31.74 -38.10 -24.21
N LYS A 117 32.60 -38.74 -23.39
CA LYS A 117 33.63 -39.74 -23.81
C LYS A 117 34.32 -40.32 -22.56
N LYS A 118 34.08 -41.58 -22.17
CA LYS A 118 34.66 -42.83 -22.71
C LYS A 118 36.07 -43.14 -22.14
N LYS A 119 36.13 -43.88 -21.04
CA LYS A 119 36.85 -45.17 -20.89
C LYS A 119 36.72 -45.70 -19.48
#